data_AF-A0A7C9A7X4-F1
#
_entry.id   AF-A0A7C9A7X4-F1
#
_cell.length_a   1.000
_cell.length_b   1.000
_cell.length_c   1.000
_cell.angle_alpha   90.00
_cell.angle_beta   90.00
_cell.angle_gamma   90.00
#
_symmetry.space_group_name_H-M   'P 1'
#
loop_
_entity.id
_entity.type
_entity.pdbx_description
1 polymer ?
#
loop_
_entity_poly.entity_id
_entity_poly.type
_entity_poly.pdbx_seq_one_letter_code
_entity_poly.pdbx_strand_id
1 'polypeptide(L)'
;KKDYSIKGNSEDRIFGVFNAIAIIATTFGNGIIPEIQATVAPPVKGKMFKGLCVCYTVVCMTFFSVAVSGYWAFGNQAQGQILSNFVVDGKVLMPKWFVLMTNVFVLLQLAAVGVVYLQPTNEVLEGVLADPKSKQFSMRNIIPRIIARSISVATA
;
A
#
# COMPACT_ATOMS: atom_id res chain seq x y z
N LYS A 1 18.85 13.59 -24.74
CA LYS A 1 19.98 12.71 -24.32
C LYS A 1 19.69 12.25 -22.90
N LYS A 2 19.68 10.94 -22.61
CA LYS A 2 19.39 10.44 -21.25
C LYS A 2 20.61 10.66 -20.36
N ASP A 3 20.38 11.22 -19.17
CA ASP A 3 21.40 11.51 -18.17
C ASP A 3 21.30 10.51 -17.02
N TYR A 4 22.41 9.84 -16.72
CA TYR A 4 22.57 8.85 -15.66
C TYR A 4 23.70 9.22 -14.69
N SER A 5 24.14 10.49 -14.71
CA SER A 5 25.12 10.98 -13.76
C SER A 5 24.59 10.91 -12.32
N ILE A 6 25.43 10.65 -11.33
CA ILE A 6 24.92 10.56 -9.95
C ILE A 6 24.66 11.99 -9.44
N LYS A 7 23.38 12.37 -9.28
CA LYS A 7 22.97 13.68 -8.74
C LYS A 7 23.09 13.74 -7.21
N GLY A 8 23.22 14.96 -6.69
CA GLY A 8 23.30 15.24 -5.25
C GLY A 8 24.72 15.12 -4.68
N ASN A 9 24.95 15.82 -3.57
CA ASN A 9 26.18 15.69 -2.78
C ASN A 9 26.16 14.36 -1.98
N SER A 10 27.22 14.07 -1.21
CA SER A 10 27.28 12.84 -0.42
C SER A 10 26.15 12.72 0.62
N GLU A 11 25.71 13.83 1.20
CA GLU A 11 24.67 13.87 2.23
C GLU A 11 23.29 13.60 1.63
N ASP A 12 22.94 14.27 0.53
CA ASP A 12 21.69 14.09 -0.22
C ASP A 12 21.50 12.62 -0.61
N ARG A 13 22.59 11.95 -0.99
CA ARG A 13 22.58 10.53 -1.37
C ARG A 13 22.27 9.63 -0.18
N ILE A 14 22.87 9.90 0.98
CA ILE A 14 22.63 9.13 2.20
C ILE A 14 21.16 9.29 2.63
N PHE A 15 20.66 10.53 2.66
CA PHE A 15 19.24 10.78 2.95
C PHE A 15 18.30 10.14 1.92
N GLY A 16 18.68 10.17 0.64
CA GLY A 16 17.96 9.48 -0.43
C GLY A 16 17.87 7.97 -0.23
N VAL A 17 18.96 7.33 0.21
CA VAL A 17 18.97 5.90 0.54
C VAL A 17 18.04 5.59 1.71
N PHE A 18 18.10 6.37 2.79
CA PHE A 18 17.20 6.17 3.94
C PHE A 18 15.74 6.36 3.55
N ASN A 19 15.43 7.37 2.73
CA ASN A 19 14.09 7.59 2.22
C ASN A 19 13.62 6.41 1.37
N ALA A 20 14.46 5.91 0.46
CA ALA A 20 14.14 4.73 -0.35
C ALA A 20 13.88 3.48 0.52
N ILE A 21 14.70 3.24 1.54
CA ILE A 21 14.50 2.14 2.50
C ILE A 21 13.18 2.32 3.25
N ALA A 22 12.85 3.53 3.69
CA ALA A 22 11.59 3.82 4.38
C ALA A 22 10.39 3.53 3.47
N ILE A 23 10.40 3.99 2.22
CA ILE A 23 9.34 3.71 1.23
C ILE A 23 9.17 2.20 1.04
N ILE A 24 10.27 1.46 0.87
CA ILE A 24 10.23 0.00 0.71
C ILE A 24 9.66 -0.66 1.97
N ALA A 25 10.17 -0.31 3.15
CA ALA A 25 9.71 -0.88 4.42
C ALA A 25 8.22 -0.65 4.66
N THR A 26 7.72 0.57 4.41
CA THR A 26 6.29 0.89 4.52
C THR A 26 5.45 0.15 3.48
N THR A 27 5.94 0.01 2.25
CA THR A 27 5.20 -0.69 1.17
C THR A 27 5.00 -2.17 1.47
N PHE A 28 5.99 -2.81 2.11
CA PHE A 28 5.95 -4.24 2.43
C PHE A 28 5.54 -4.56 3.88
N GLY A 29 5.18 -3.55 4.68
CA GLY A 29 4.60 -3.72 6.00
C GLY A 29 3.20 -4.30 5.92
N ASN A 30 3.05 -5.61 6.19
CA ASN A 30 1.78 -6.31 6.07
C ASN A 30 1.21 -6.64 7.46
N GLY A 31 0.21 -5.87 7.90
CA GLY A 31 -0.50 -6.10 9.16
C GLY A 31 -1.60 -7.16 9.08
N ILE A 32 -2.01 -7.57 7.88
CA ILE A 32 -3.19 -8.44 7.63
C ILE A 32 -2.83 -9.94 7.61
N ILE A 33 -1.55 -10.29 7.77
CA ILE A 33 -1.10 -11.69 7.66
C ILE A 33 -1.82 -12.59 8.68
N PRO A 34 -1.94 -12.23 9.97
CA PRO A 34 -2.66 -13.05 10.96
C PRO A 34 -4.12 -13.35 10.58
N GLU A 35 -4.82 -12.37 10.02
CA GLU A 35 -6.23 -12.48 9.62
C GLU A 35 -6.39 -13.40 8.42
N ILE A 36 -5.46 -13.33 7.45
CA ILE A 36 -5.40 -14.31 6.36
C ILE A 36 -5.13 -15.71 6.94
N GLN A 37 -4.21 -15.85 7.90
CA GLN A 37 -3.90 -17.14 8.51
C GLN A 37 -5.11 -17.76 9.20
N ALA A 38 -5.95 -16.94 9.84
CA ALA A 38 -7.16 -17.38 10.51
C ALA A 38 -8.23 -17.95 9.55
N THR A 39 -8.20 -17.58 8.26
CA THR A 39 -9.19 -18.02 7.26
C THR A 39 -8.73 -19.21 6.42
N VAL A 40 -7.44 -19.55 6.42
CA VAL A 40 -6.89 -20.61 5.60
C VAL A 40 -7.18 -22.00 6.18
N ALA A 41 -7.68 -22.91 5.34
CA ALA A 41 -7.95 -24.29 5.75
C ALA A 41 -6.66 -25.03 6.15
N PRO A 42 -6.65 -25.82 7.24
CA PRO A 42 -5.50 -26.61 7.67
C PRO A 42 -4.91 -27.49 6.54
N PRO A 43 -3.60 -27.73 6.50
CA PRO A 43 -2.54 -27.16 7.34
C PRO A 43 -2.15 -25.72 6.93
N VAL A 44 -2.20 -24.79 7.89
CA VAL A 44 -2.04 -23.34 7.65
C VAL A 44 -0.59 -22.98 7.31
N LYS A 45 0.39 -23.39 8.13
CA LYS A 45 1.80 -22.97 7.97
C LYS A 45 2.37 -23.24 6.58
N GLY A 46 2.17 -24.45 6.06
CA GLY A 46 2.70 -24.86 4.75
C GLY A 46 2.03 -24.14 3.57
N LYS A 47 0.71 -23.98 3.61
CA LYS A 47 -0.04 -23.26 2.56
C LYS A 47 0.27 -21.76 2.58
N MET A 48 0.33 -21.16 3.76
CA MET A 48 0.63 -19.75 3.94
C MET A 48 2.04 -19.40 3.48
N PHE A 49 3.04 -20.20 3.82
CA PHE A 49 4.41 -19.96 3.34
C PHE A 49 4.50 -20.00 1.81
N LYS A 50 3.89 -21.00 1.16
CA LYS A 50 3.86 -21.08 -0.31
C LYS A 50 3.16 -19.86 -0.93
N GLY A 51 2.00 -19.46 -0.39
CA GLY A 51 1.29 -18.27 -0.84
C GLY A 51 2.13 -17.00 -0.71
N LEU A 52 2.83 -16.86 0.42
CA LEU A 52 3.72 -15.74 0.69
C LEU A 52 4.90 -15.69 -0.30
N CYS A 53 5.54 -16.83 -0.56
CA CYS A 53 6.63 -16.92 -1.53
C CYS A 53 6.19 -16.51 -2.94
N VAL A 54 5.04 -17.01 -3.40
CA VAL A 54 4.49 -16.66 -4.72
C VAL A 54 4.16 -15.17 -4.77
N CYS A 55 3.49 -14.65 -3.74
CA CYS A 55 3.12 -13.24 -3.64
C CYS A 55 4.37 -12.34 -3.74
N TYR A 56 5.37 -12.52 -2.87
CA TYR A 56 6.57 -11.69 -2.90
C TYR A 56 7.37 -11.86 -4.19
N THR A 57 7.37 -13.05 -4.80
CA THR A 57 8.03 -13.26 -6.09
C THR A 57 7.38 -12.40 -7.18
N VAL A 58 6.06 -12.41 -7.28
CA VAL A 58 5.31 -11.59 -8.24
C VAL A 58 5.52 -10.10 -7.96
N VAL A 59 5.47 -9.69 -6.69
CA VAL A 59 5.67 -8.27 -6.33
C VAL A 59 7.09 -7.82 -6.65
N CYS A 60 8.12 -8.59 -6.30
CA CYS A 60 9.49 -8.27 -6.66
C CYS A 60 9.64 -8.16 -8.18
N MET A 61 9.17 -9.14 -8.96
CA MET A 61 9.27 -9.10 -10.41
C MET A 61 8.62 -7.85 -11.02
N THR A 62 7.41 -7.52 -10.58
CA THR A 62 6.67 -6.36 -11.10
C THR A 62 7.30 -5.03 -10.70
N PHE A 63 7.68 -4.86 -9.43
CA PHE A 63 8.27 -3.62 -8.93
C PHE A 63 9.65 -3.36 -9.53
N PHE A 64 10.51 -4.37 -9.57
CA PHE A 64 11.83 -4.24 -10.20
C PHE A 64 11.72 -4.00 -11.70
N SER A 65 10.78 -4.66 -12.40
CA SER A 65 10.55 -4.42 -13.83
C SER A 65 10.18 -2.96 -14.10
N VAL A 66 9.23 -2.41 -13.33
CA VAL A 66 8.80 -1.01 -13.45
C VAL A 66 9.93 -0.04 -13.06
N ALA A 67 10.66 -0.31 -11.98
CA ALA A 67 11.76 0.55 -11.53
C ALA A 67 12.91 0.60 -12.53
N VAL A 68 13.35 -0.57 -13.04
CA VAL A 68 14.44 -0.67 -14.03
C VAL A 68 14.03 -0.03 -15.34
N SER A 69 12.84 -0.33 -15.86
CA SER A 69 12.37 0.25 -17.12
C SER A 69 12.11 1.75 -17.02
N GLY A 70 11.56 2.22 -15.90
CA GLY A 70 11.34 3.64 -15.62
C GLY A 70 12.65 4.42 -15.52
N TYR A 71 13.62 3.93 -14.74
CA TYR A 71 14.92 4.58 -14.64
C TYR A 71 15.68 4.51 -15.97
N TRP A 72 15.59 3.42 -16.73
CA TRP A 72 16.15 3.34 -18.09
C TRP A 72 15.47 4.30 -19.07
N ALA A 73 14.19 4.62 -18.89
CA ALA A 73 13.46 5.56 -19.74
C ALA A 73 13.80 7.02 -19.41
N PHE A 74 13.78 7.40 -18.13
CA PHE A 74 13.85 8.79 -17.66
C PHE A 74 15.20 9.21 -17.07
N GLY A 75 16.07 8.26 -16.71
CA GLY A 75 17.34 8.50 -16.04
C GLY A 75 17.16 9.35 -14.78
N ASN A 76 18.02 10.36 -14.60
CA ASN A 76 17.99 11.28 -13.47
C ASN A 76 16.80 12.26 -13.44
N GLN A 77 15.89 12.19 -14.40
CA GLN A 77 14.64 12.95 -14.37
C GLN A 77 13.49 12.12 -13.79
N ALA A 78 13.76 10.86 -13.42
CA ALA A 78 12.78 9.98 -12.81
C ALA A 78 12.17 10.60 -11.54
N GLN A 79 10.85 10.83 -11.57
CA GLN A 79 10.05 11.32 -10.47
C GLN A 79 9.54 10.15 -9.62
N GLY A 80 9.31 10.42 -8.32
CA GLY A 80 8.81 9.40 -7.38
C GLY A 80 7.42 8.85 -7.70
N GLN A 81 6.59 9.62 -8.42
CA GLN A 81 5.30 9.15 -8.94
C GLN A 81 5.43 8.87 -10.43
N ILE A 82 5.04 7.66 -10.86
CA ILE A 82 5.19 7.21 -12.26
C ILE A 82 4.49 8.18 -13.20
N LEU A 83 3.26 8.58 -12.89
CA LEU A 83 2.45 9.46 -13.74
C LEU A 83 3.09 10.84 -13.95
N SER A 84 3.78 11.37 -12.93
CA SER A 84 4.48 12.66 -13.00
C SER A 84 5.64 12.64 -14.00
N ASN A 85 6.24 11.48 -14.28
CA ASN A 85 7.29 11.36 -15.29
C ASN A 85 6.81 11.69 -16.72
N PHE A 86 5.50 11.63 -16.96
CA PHE A 86 4.91 11.87 -18.27
C PHE A 86 4.23 13.24 -18.37
N VAL A 87 4.44 14.11 -17.38
CA VAL A 87 4.02 15.51 -17.41
C VAL A 87 5.26 16.37 -17.60
N VAL A 88 5.41 16.96 -18.78
CA VAL A 88 6.55 17.83 -19.13
C VAL A 88 6.00 19.22 -19.43
N ASP A 89 6.48 20.23 -18.70
CA ASP A 89 6.06 21.64 -18.87
C ASP A 89 4.54 21.85 -18.83
N GLY A 90 3.86 21.11 -17.94
CA GLY A 90 2.39 21.16 -17.79
C GLY A 90 1.62 20.44 -18.90
N LYS A 91 2.30 19.83 -19.87
CA LYS A 91 1.71 19.02 -20.94
C LYS A 91 1.86 17.54 -20.62
N VAL A 92 0.72 16.85 -20.58
CA VAL A 92 0.67 15.40 -20.43
C VAL A 92 1.04 14.76 -21.77
N LEU A 93 2.10 13.94 -21.78
CA LEU A 93 2.56 13.22 -22.98
C LEU A 93 1.62 12.07 -23.38
N MET A 94 0.71 11.70 -22.49
CA MET A 94 -0.28 10.65 -22.66
C MET A 94 -1.67 11.21 -23.02
N PRO A 95 -2.55 10.41 -23.63
CA PRO A 95 -3.96 10.75 -23.77
C PRO A 95 -4.62 11.01 -22.40
N LYS A 96 -5.42 12.09 -22.29
CA LYS A 96 -6.08 12.49 -21.03
C LYS A 96 -6.97 11.39 -20.44
N TRP A 97 -7.66 10.63 -21.29
CA TRP A 97 -8.50 9.51 -20.85
C TRP A 97 -7.68 8.40 -20.17
N PHE A 98 -6.47 8.12 -20.65
CA PHE A 98 -5.61 7.11 -20.06
C PHE A 98 -5.15 7.51 -18.66
N VAL A 99 -4.80 8.78 -18.48
CA VAL A 99 -4.46 9.34 -17.16
C VAL A 99 -5.65 9.27 -16.21
N LEU A 100 -6.83 9.67 -16.67
CA LEU A 100 -8.06 9.61 -15.86
C LEU A 100 -8.37 8.17 -15.44
N MET A 101 -8.34 7.23 -16.38
CA MET A 101 -8.59 5.81 -16.12
C MET A 101 -7.60 5.25 -15.10
N THR A 102 -6.30 5.56 -15.26
CA THR A 102 -5.26 5.10 -14.32
C THR A 102 -5.52 5.63 -12.91
N ASN A 103 -5.83 6.92 -12.78
CA ASN A 103 -6.16 7.51 -11.47
C ASN A 103 -7.40 6.88 -10.85
N VAL A 104 -8.45 6.61 -11.63
CA VAL A 104 -9.66 5.91 -11.13
C VAL A 104 -9.31 4.52 -10.61
N PHE A 105 -8.49 3.75 -11.33
CA PHE A 105 -8.07 2.43 -10.86
C PHE A 105 -7.19 2.49 -9.61
N VAL A 106 -6.27 3.44 -9.52
CA VAL A 106 -5.46 3.65 -8.32
C VAL A 106 -6.34 4.00 -7.12
N LEU A 107 -7.31 4.92 -7.28
CA LEU A 107 -8.24 5.27 -6.20
C LEU A 107 -9.11 4.09 -5.78
N LEU A 108 -9.62 3.32 -6.74
CA LEU A 108 -10.42 2.13 -6.46
C LEU A 108 -9.60 1.07 -5.72
N GLN A 109 -8.36 0.82 -6.16
CA GLN A 109 -7.44 -0.10 -5.51
C GLN A 109 -7.13 0.36 -4.08
N LEU A 110 -6.81 1.64 -3.89
CA LEU A 110 -6.52 2.20 -2.57
C LEU A 110 -7.72 2.09 -1.63
N ALA A 111 -8.94 2.37 -2.11
CA ALA A 111 -10.15 2.21 -1.31
C ALA A 111 -10.37 0.75 -0.88
N ALA A 112 -10.20 -0.21 -1.80
CA ALA A 112 -10.34 -1.63 -1.49
C ALA A 112 -9.29 -2.10 -0.47
N VAL A 113 -8.02 -1.73 -0.67
CA VAL A 113 -6.93 -2.06 0.26
C VAL A 113 -7.15 -1.42 1.62
N GLY A 114 -7.56 -0.15 1.67
CA GLY A 114 -7.85 0.58 2.91
C GLY A 114 -8.90 -0.12 3.77
N VAL A 115 -10.01 -0.57 3.17
CA VAL A 115 -11.06 -1.29 3.91
C VAL A 115 -10.54 -2.61 4.51
N VAL A 116 -9.68 -3.33 3.80
CA VAL A 116 -9.08 -4.58 4.31
C VAL A 116 -8.08 -4.28 5.43
N TYR A 117 -7.23 -3.26 5.28
CA TYR A 117 -6.26 -2.85 6.30
C TYR A 117 -6.91 -2.28 7.56
N LEU A 118 -8.15 -1.78 7.47
CA LEU A 118 -8.92 -1.35 8.63
C LEU A 118 -9.51 -2.52 9.42
N GLN A 119 -9.56 -3.75 8.89
CA GLN A 119 -10.15 -4.89 9.61
C GLN A 119 -9.40 -5.22 10.92
N PRO A 120 -8.07 -5.38 10.94
CA PRO A 120 -7.32 -5.64 12.17
C PRO A 120 -7.47 -4.50 13.19
N THR A 121 -7.40 -3.25 12.72
CA THR A 121 -7.56 -2.07 13.58
C THR A 121 -8.96 -2.02 14.21
N ASN A 122 -10.00 -2.29 13.42
CA ASN A 122 -11.37 -2.35 13.90
C ASN A 122 -11.58 -3.50 14.90
N GLU A 123 -10.95 -4.67 14.68
CA GLU A 123 -11.03 -5.80 15.60
C GLU A 123 -10.40 -5.46 16.96
N VAL A 124 -9.22 -4.84 16.96
CA VAL A 124 -8.56 -4.36 18.19
C VAL A 124 -9.40 -3.30 18.90
N LEU A 125 -9.91 -2.30 18.16
CA LEU A 125 -10.70 -1.21 18.72
C LEU A 125 -12.04 -1.70 19.28
N GLU A 126 -12.71 -2.62 18.60
CA GLU A 126 -13.93 -3.29 19.09
C GLU A 126 -13.61 -4.14 20.33
N GLY A 127 -12.49 -4.85 20.37
CA GLY A 127 -12.06 -5.62 21.54
C GLY A 127 -11.81 -4.76 22.79
N VAL A 128 -11.35 -3.53 22.61
CA VAL A 128 -11.12 -2.58 23.73
C VAL A 128 -12.41 -1.90 24.19
N LEU A 129 -13.33 -1.59 23.26
CA LEU A 129 -14.52 -0.78 23.55
C LEU A 129 -15.78 -1.61 23.86
N ALA A 130 -15.85 -2.88 23.43
CA ALA A 130 -17.03 -3.72 23.63
C ALA A 130 -17.07 -4.36 25.02
N ASP A 131 -18.27 -4.53 25.57
CA ASP A 131 -18.47 -5.29 26.81
C ASP A 131 -18.61 -6.80 26.49
N PRO A 132 -17.68 -7.66 26.95
CA PRO A 132 -17.69 -9.09 26.67
C PRO A 132 -18.82 -9.84 27.39
N LYS A 133 -19.48 -9.23 28.40
CA LYS A 133 -20.62 -9.83 29.10
C LYS A 133 -21.95 -9.53 28.42
N SER A 134 -21.98 -8.60 27.47
CA SER A 134 -23.19 -8.24 26.72
C SER A 134 -23.28 -8.98 25.40
N LYS A 135 -24.50 -9.17 24.87
CA LYS A 135 -24.68 -9.74 23.52
C LYS A 135 -24.01 -8.83 22.48
N GLN A 136 -23.43 -9.42 21.45
CA GLN A 136 -22.74 -8.70 20.35
C GLN A 136 -23.62 -7.62 19.69
N PHE A 137 -24.93 -7.85 19.58
CA PHE A 137 -25.90 -6.89 19.00
C PHE A 137 -26.66 -6.07 20.06
N SER A 138 -26.16 -5.99 21.29
CA SER A 138 -26.70 -5.08 22.30
C SER A 138 -26.41 -3.64 21.90
N MET A 139 -27.33 -2.71 22.20
CA MET A 139 -27.12 -1.27 21.97
C MET A 139 -25.82 -0.76 22.61
N ARG A 140 -25.40 -1.37 23.73
CA ARG A 140 -24.16 -1.05 24.43
C ARG A 140 -22.89 -1.42 23.65
N ASN A 141 -22.96 -2.36 22.72
CA ASN A 141 -21.83 -2.77 21.85
C ASN A 141 -21.98 -2.22 20.42
N ILE A 142 -23.20 -1.98 19.93
CA ILE A 142 -23.45 -1.42 18.58
C ILE A 142 -23.01 0.04 18.48
N ILE A 143 -23.35 0.87 19.46
CA ILE A 143 -23.02 2.30 19.46
C ILE A 143 -21.50 2.52 19.39
N PRO A 144 -20.67 1.96 20.30
CA PRO A 144 -19.22 2.14 20.21
C PRO A 144 -18.65 1.52 18.94
N ARG A 145 -19.22 0.43 18.41
CA ARG A 145 -18.79 -0.18 17.15
C ARG A 145 -18.98 0.74 15.93
N ILE A 146 -20.13 1.40 15.82
CA ILE A 146 -20.39 2.33 14.71
C ILE A 146 -19.46 3.53 14.81
N ILE A 147 -19.29 4.07 16.02
CA ILE A 147 -18.39 5.22 16.27
C ILE A 147 -16.94 4.83 15.93
N ALA A 148 -16.46 3.71 16.47
CA ALA A 148 -15.12 3.18 16.23
C ALA A 148 -14.83 3.01 14.74
N ARG A 149 -15.70 2.29 14.00
CA ARG A 149 -15.52 2.07 12.56
C ARG A 149 -15.57 3.37 11.76
N SER A 150 -16.46 4.31 12.13
CA SER A 150 -16.56 5.59 11.43
C SER A 150 -15.32 6.45 11.67
N ILE A 151 -14.80 6.48 12.90
CA ILE A 151 -13.56 7.18 13.23
C ILE A 151 -12.39 6.54 12.48
N SER A 152 -12.25 5.22 12.51
CA SER A 152 -11.17 4.52 11.83
C SER A 152 -11.15 4.79 10.32
N VAL A 153 -12.32 4.85 9.67
CA VAL A 153 -12.43 5.23 8.26
C VAL A 153 -12.12 6.73 8.05
N ALA A 154 -12.55 7.61 8.95
CA ALA A 154 -12.30 9.04 8.84
C ALA A 154 -10.82 9.43 9.07
N THR A 155 -10.08 8.63 9.83
CA THR A 155 -8.65 8.85 10.13
C THR A 155 -7.69 8.16 9.14
N ALA A 156 -8.20 7.27 8.29
CA ALA A 156 -7.41 6.53 7.30
C ALA A 156 -7.29 7.30 5.98
#